data_AF-A0A956CZT1-F1
#
_entry.id   AF-A0A956CZT1-F1
#
_cell.length_a   1.000
_cell.length_b   1.000
_cell.length_c   1.000
_cell.angle_alpha   90.00
_cell.angle_beta   90.00
_cell.angle_gamma   90.00
#
_symmetry.space_group_name_H-M   'P 1'
#
loop_
_entity.id
_entity.type
_entity.pdbx_description
1 polymer ?
#
loop_
_entity_poly.entity_id
_entity_poly.type
_entity_poly.pdbx_seq_one_letter_code
_entity_poly.pdbx_strand_id
1 'polypeptide(L)'
;MPGLRFDRVLFLCVANSARSQMAEGLARDVFADAVQVASAGSAPSRVNPYAIRAMREVGIDIAAQTSKSVDTIDPDGVDLVVTLCADEVCPAFLASVPRLHWPLDDPDRKEDLADEERLGHFRVARDRIRDRLAILAALRDVPDGPDPREFHASVRVPDLPAAARFYTWLLGVAPKEWTHRYVTFVSEALRTNFVVLVDDGMALHQDTLYHLGVDVGTRDAVVAAHHRAVAAGWPIHKPARTTWRGTPLHELWLRDPGGNLIEIYARLTDAERAEMPADQEPVFLVGP
;
A
#
# COMPACT_ATOMS: atom_id res chain seq x y z
N MET A 1 6.73 9.67 -8.22
CA MET A 1 7.54 8.62 -7.58
C MET A 1 6.60 7.74 -6.77
N PRO A 2 6.76 6.42 -6.80
CA PRO A 2 5.91 5.50 -6.04
C PRO A 2 6.32 5.58 -4.56
N GLY A 3 5.50 6.26 -3.75
CA GLY A 3 5.77 6.58 -2.34
C GLY A 3 5.30 7.99 -2.02
N LEU A 4 4.75 8.20 -0.83
CA LEU A 4 4.40 9.56 -0.37
C LEU A 4 5.70 10.28 -0.01
N ARG A 5 5.93 11.46 -0.61
CA ARG A 5 7.02 12.35 -0.21
C ARG A 5 6.42 13.59 0.42
N PHE A 6 6.79 13.83 1.66
CA PHE A 6 6.40 15.00 2.43
C PHE A 6 7.46 15.24 3.51
N ASP A 7 7.79 16.51 3.71
CA ASP A 7 8.69 16.94 4.78
C ASP A 7 7.89 17.68 5.86
N ARG A 8 6.65 18.07 5.56
CA ARG A 8 5.79 18.85 6.46
C ARG A 8 4.35 18.32 6.44
N VAL A 9 3.86 17.89 7.60
CA VAL A 9 2.51 17.32 7.75
C VAL A 9 1.68 18.10 8.75
N LEU A 10 0.43 18.39 8.36
CA LEU A 10 -0.56 19.09 9.17
C LEU A 10 -1.73 18.19 9.54
N PHE A 11 -1.97 17.99 10.84
CA PHE A 11 -3.14 17.28 11.36
C PHE A 11 -4.27 18.25 11.69
N LEU A 12 -5.41 18.10 11.03
CA LEU A 12 -6.58 18.96 11.19
C LEU A 12 -7.73 18.25 11.92
N CYS A 13 -8.32 18.96 12.86
CA CYS A 13 -9.56 18.58 13.52
C CYS A 13 -10.28 19.86 13.99
N VAL A 14 -11.59 19.82 14.22
CA VAL A 14 -12.37 21.04 14.53
C VAL A 14 -11.78 21.83 15.71
N ALA A 15 -11.68 21.20 16.87
CA ALA A 15 -11.34 21.90 18.12
C ALA A 15 -9.84 22.01 18.42
N ASN A 16 -8.98 21.39 17.61
CA ASN A 16 -7.56 21.13 17.89
C ASN A 16 -7.28 20.79 19.38
N SER A 17 -8.08 19.86 19.92
CA SER A 17 -8.16 19.59 21.36
C SER A 17 -7.67 18.20 21.74
N ALA A 18 -8.13 17.17 21.02
CA ALA A 18 -7.85 15.77 21.33
C ALA A 18 -7.14 15.04 20.18
N ARG A 19 -7.89 14.66 19.14
CA ARG A 19 -7.39 13.84 18.01
C ARG A 19 -6.14 14.43 17.35
N SER A 20 -6.18 15.70 16.94
CA SER A 20 -5.03 16.29 16.25
C SER A 20 -3.84 16.60 17.16
N GLN A 21 -4.06 16.79 18.47
CA GLN A 21 -2.99 16.94 19.46
C GLN A 21 -2.28 15.59 19.72
N MET A 22 -3.06 14.51 19.88
CA MET A 22 -2.49 13.15 19.98
C MET A 22 -1.75 12.76 18.69
N ALA A 23 -2.30 13.12 17.52
CA ALA A 23 -1.63 12.89 16.24
C ALA A 23 -0.33 13.68 16.10
N GLU A 24 -0.29 14.96 16.50
CA GLU A 24 0.95 15.75 16.52
C GLU A 24 2.00 15.11 17.44
N GLY A 25 1.60 14.69 18.65
CA GLY A 25 2.51 14.00 19.58
C GLY A 25 3.05 12.68 19.05
N LEU A 26 2.18 11.79 18.57
CA LEU A 26 2.58 10.49 18.01
C LEU A 26 3.44 10.65 16.75
N ALA A 27 3.09 11.58 15.86
CA ALA A 27 3.83 11.77 14.61
C ALA A 27 5.22 12.37 14.86
N ARG A 28 5.39 13.25 15.85
CA ARG A 28 6.73 13.72 16.26
C ARG A 28 7.60 12.58 16.79
N ASP A 29 7.03 11.65 17.52
CA ASP A 29 7.74 10.47 18.00
C ASP A 29 8.12 9.53 16.83
N VAL A 30 7.18 9.27 15.91
CA VAL A 30 7.38 8.37 14.76
C VAL A 30 8.38 8.93 13.74
N PHE A 31 8.29 10.21 13.41
CA PHE A 31 9.11 10.83 12.36
C PHE A 31 10.35 11.55 12.89
N ALA A 32 10.44 11.80 14.20
CA ALA A 32 11.52 12.58 14.81
C ALA A 32 11.79 13.88 14.03
N ASP A 33 13.07 14.12 13.67
CA ASP A 33 13.49 15.31 12.93
C ASP A 33 13.30 15.18 11.41
N ALA A 34 12.85 14.03 10.90
CA ALA A 34 12.70 13.81 9.46
C ALA A 34 11.48 14.52 8.84
N VAL A 35 10.49 14.88 9.66
CA VAL A 35 9.26 15.55 9.21
C VAL A 35 8.88 16.64 10.22
N GLN A 36 8.57 17.83 9.71
CA GLN A 36 7.97 18.89 10.50
C GLN A 36 6.49 18.59 10.73
N VAL A 37 6.10 18.41 11.98
CA VAL A 37 4.75 18.03 12.37
C VAL A 37 4.03 19.19 13.06
N ALA A 38 2.84 19.51 12.56
CA ALA A 38 1.93 20.48 13.15
C ALA A 38 0.50 19.94 13.25
N SER A 39 -0.28 20.51 14.17
CA SER A 39 -1.73 20.37 14.21
C SER A 39 -2.42 21.73 14.30
N ALA A 40 -3.66 21.79 13.83
CA ALA A 40 -4.52 22.96 13.93
C ALA A 40 -6.00 22.57 13.89
N GLY A 41 -6.88 23.56 14.04
CA GLY A 41 -8.31 23.38 13.93
C GLY A 41 -9.07 24.62 13.48
N SER A 42 -10.24 24.39 12.91
CA SER A 42 -11.15 25.44 12.43
C SER A 42 -11.80 26.25 13.56
N ALA A 43 -11.98 25.65 14.74
CA ALA A 43 -12.53 26.28 15.93
C ALA A 43 -11.72 25.86 17.18
N PRO A 44 -10.45 26.31 17.31
CA PRO A 44 -9.53 25.85 18.35
C PRO A 44 -10.05 26.14 19.76
N SER A 45 -9.66 25.31 20.72
CA SER A 45 -10.11 25.40 22.10
C SER A 45 -8.92 25.29 23.06
N ARG A 46 -8.87 24.22 23.86
CA ARG A 46 -7.73 23.87 24.72
C ARG A 46 -7.31 22.43 24.45
N VAL A 47 -6.04 22.11 24.72
CA VAL A 47 -5.59 20.72 24.71
C VAL A 47 -6.37 19.94 25.79
N ASN A 48 -6.97 18.81 25.39
CA ASN A 48 -7.83 18.05 26.28
C ASN A 48 -6.99 17.32 27.35
N PRO A 49 -7.30 17.46 28.65
CA PRO A 49 -6.56 16.77 29.72
C PRO A 49 -6.53 15.24 29.59
N TYR A 50 -7.59 14.62 29.04
CA TYR A 50 -7.62 13.18 28.78
C TYR A 50 -6.70 12.78 27.62
N ALA A 51 -6.52 13.64 26.62
CA ALA A 51 -5.52 13.42 25.57
C ALA A 51 -4.10 13.45 26.16
N ILE A 52 -3.81 14.41 27.04
CA ILE A 52 -2.52 14.47 27.76
C ILE A 52 -2.30 13.19 28.58
N ARG A 53 -3.30 12.76 29.35
CA ARG A 53 -3.24 11.52 30.15
C ARG A 53 -2.99 10.30 29.28
N ALA A 54 -3.78 10.11 28.22
CA ALA A 54 -3.64 8.97 27.31
C ALA A 54 -2.28 8.95 26.61
N MET A 55 -1.71 10.11 26.25
CA MET A 55 -0.39 10.18 25.63
C MET A 55 0.74 9.87 26.63
N ARG A 56 0.63 10.35 27.88
CA ARG A 56 1.61 10.05 28.93
C ARG A 56 1.71 8.57 29.27
N GLU A 57 0.62 7.81 29.13
CA GLU A 57 0.64 6.34 29.30
C GLU A 57 1.59 5.63 28.33
N VAL A 58 1.83 6.21 27.16
CA VAL A 58 2.77 5.69 26.14
C VAL A 58 4.09 6.47 26.14
N GLY A 59 4.36 7.26 27.18
CA GLY A 59 5.62 7.99 27.34
C GLY A 59 5.73 9.31 26.57
N ILE A 60 4.66 9.79 25.94
CA ILE A 60 4.67 11.02 25.14
C ILE A 60 3.95 12.14 25.92
N ASP A 61 4.67 13.22 26.27
CA ASP A 61 4.04 14.38 26.92
C ASP A 61 3.64 15.46 25.91
N ILE A 62 2.34 15.65 25.74
CA ILE A 62 1.77 16.70 24.88
C ILE A 62 1.32 17.94 25.66
N ALA A 63 1.58 18.03 26.97
CA ALA A 63 1.09 19.12 27.81
C ALA A 63 1.61 20.51 27.41
N ALA A 64 2.77 20.59 26.75
CA ALA A 64 3.34 21.85 26.25
C ALA A 64 2.81 22.24 24.85
N GLN A 65 2.03 21.37 24.19
CA GLN A 65 1.39 21.71 22.93
C GLN A 65 0.27 22.74 23.14
N THR A 66 -0.10 23.44 22.06
CA THR A 66 -1.10 24.51 22.10
C THR A 66 -2.18 24.25 21.06
N SER A 67 -3.43 24.50 21.44
CA SER A 67 -4.56 24.53 20.50
C SER A 67 -4.47 25.81 19.65
N LYS A 68 -4.40 25.69 18.32
CA LYS A 68 -4.19 26.83 17.40
C LYS A 68 -5.15 26.80 16.22
N SER A 69 -5.48 27.99 15.70
CA SER A 69 -6.36 28.12 14.53
C SER A 69 -5.62 27.68 13.28
N VAL A 70 -6.34 27.00 12.38
CA VAL A 70 -5.84 26.69 11.04
C VAL A 70 -5.47 27.95 10.26
N ASP A 71 -6.09 29.09 10.55
CA ASP A 71 -5.76 30.38 9.92
C ASP A 71 -4.34 30.89 10.25
N THR A 72 -3.69 30.30 11.27
CA THR A 72 -2.30 30.61 11.63
C THR A 72 -1.28 29.77 10.87
N ILE A 73 -1.74 28.83 10.03
CA ILE A 73 -0.89 27.93 9.27
C ILE A 73 -0.53 28.59 7.95
N ASP A 74 0.78 28.67 7.69
CA ASP A 74 1.32 29.04 6.39
C ASP A 74 1.13 27.88 5.39
N PRO A 75 0.32 28.02 4.32
CA PRO A 75 0.12 26.97 3.33
C PRO A 75 1.40 26.56 2.62
N ASP A 76 2.34 27.48 2.41
CA ASP A 76 3.62 27.18 1.76
C ASP A 76 4.47 26.26 2.65
N GLY A 77 4.10 26.15 3.93
CA GLY A 77 4.63 25.29 4.98
C GLY A 77 4.07 23.86 5.03
N VAL A 78 3.19 23.44 4.11
CA VAL A 78 2.46 22.16 4.24
C VAL A 78 2.54 21.32 2.97
N ASP A 79 3.07 20.10 3.09
CA ASP A 79 3.16 19.15 1.97
C ASP A 79 2.05 18.08 2.02
N LEU A 80 1.51 17.81 3.21
CA LEU A 80 0.47 16.82 3.44
C LEU A 80 -0.51 17.28 4.52
N VAL A 81 -1.82 17.21 4.23
CA VAL A 81 -2.88 17.45 5.22
C VAL A 81 -3.53 16.13 5.62
N VAL A 82 -3.69 15.89 6.92
CA VAL A 82 -4.43 14.75 7.46
C VAL A 82 -5.62 15.25 8.27
N THR A 83 -6.83 14.98 7.79
CA THR A 83 -8.07 15.36 8.48
C THR A 83 -8.56 14.21 9.37
N LEU A 84 -8.89 14.51 10.63
CA LEU A 84 -9.19 13.50 11.65
C LEU A 84 -10.67 13.45 12.08
N CYS A 85 -11.48 14.41 11.64
CA CYS A 85 -12.93 14.47 11.93
C CYS A 85 -13.70 14.37 10.63
N ALA A 86 -14.86 13.69 10.65
CA ALA A 86 -15.79 13.67 9.53
C ALA A 86 -16.31 15.07 9.18
N ASP A 87 -16.50 15.92 10.20
CA ASP A 87 -17.05 17.27 10.06
C ASP A 87 -16.00 18.34 9.74
N GLU A 88 -14.70 17.99 9.71
CA GLU A 88 -13.66 18.98 9.43
C GLU A 88 -13.64 19.34 7.94
N VAL A 89 -13.96 20.59 7.65
CA VAL A 89 -13.86 21.15 6.30
C VAL A 89 -12.46 21.75 6.14
N CYS A 90 -11.69 21.16 5.22
CA CYS A 90 -10.37 21.65 4.87
C CYS A 90 -10.47 23.07 4.29
N PRO A 91 -9.76 24.08 4.83
CA PRO A 91 -9.80 25.44 4.30
C PRO A 91 -9.38 25.53 2.83
N ALA A 92 -9.97 26.48 2.10
CA ALA A 92 -9.73 26.65 0.66
C ALA A 92 -8.25 26.94 0.32
N PHE A 93 -7.53 27.61 1.22
CA PHE A 93 -6.11 27.92 1.02
C PHE A 93 -5.18 26.69 1.09
N LEU A 94 -5.68 25.54 1.56
CA LEU A 94 -4.98 24.24 1.54
C LEU A 94 -5.52 23.30 0.46
N ALA A 95 -6.39 23.77 -0.44
CA ALA A 95 -7.10 22.90 -1.39
C ALA A 95 -6.18 22.19 -2.40
N SER A 96 -5.01 22.76 -2.71
CA SER A 96 -4.01 22.18 -3.61
C SER A 96 -3.10 21.16 -2.92
N VAL A 97 -3.11 21.07 -1.59
CA VAL A 97 -2.24 20.18 -0.83
C VAL A 97 -2.84 18.77 -0.81
N PRO A 98 -2.04 17.71 -1.06
CA PRO A 98 -2.49 16.33 -0.91
C PRO A 98 -3.13 16.08 0.45
N ARG A 99 -4.25 15.35 0.47
CA ARG A 99 -5.05 15.13 1.67
C ARG A 99 -5.32 13.66 1.93
N LEU A 100 -5.07 13.24 3.18
CA LEU A 100 -5.58 12.01 3.74
C LEU A 100 -6.75 12.31 4.69
N HIS A 101 -7.73 11.41 4.70
CA HIS A 101 -8.88 11.49 5.60
C HIS A 101 -8.92 10.26 6.50
N TRP A 102 -8.72 10.48 7.79
CA TRP A 102 -8.72 9.45 8.83
C TRP A 102 -9.87 9.73 9.79
N PRO A 103 -11.12 9.44 9.39
CA PRO A 103 -12.26 9.69 10.24
C PRO A 103 -12.10 8.88 11.53
N LEU A 104 -12.19 9.59 12.65
CA LEU A 104 -12.12 9.05 13.98
C LEU A 104 -13.30 9.57 14.77
N ASP A 105 -13.94 8.65 15.49
CA ASP A 105 -14.89 8.98 16.54
C ASP A 105 -14.30 10.04 17.47
N ASP A 106 -15.12 11.02 17.87
CA ASP A 106 -14.69 11.96 18.89
C ASP A 106 -14.50 11.20 20.22
N PRO A 107 -13.30 11.17 20.82
CA PRO A 107 -13.13 10.56 22.13
C PRO A 107 -13.76 11.40 23.24
N ASP A 108 -14.02 12.70 23.00
CA ASP A 108 -14.61 13.64 23.97
C ASP A 108 -16.13 13.80 23.78
N ARG A 109 -16.83 12.71 23.42
CA ARG A 109 -18.29 12.72 23.32
C ARG A 109 -18.89 13.26 24.62
N LYS A 110 -19.91 14.12 24.50
CA LYS A 110 -20.64 14.73 25.62
C LYS A 110 -21.59 13.72 26.26
N GLU A 111 -21.03 12.63 26.73
CA GLU A 111 -21.71 11.54 27.45
C GLU A 111 -21.28 11.60 28.93
N ASP A 112 -22.20 11.25 29.82
CA ASP A 112 -21.93 11.16 31.26
C ASP A 112 -21.24 9.82 31.57
N LEU A 113 -19.95 9.78 31.28
CA LEU A 113 -19.09 8.61 31.47
C LEU A 113 -18.24 8.73 32.73
N ALA A 114 -17.97 7.58 33.36
CA ALA A 114 -16.95 7.48 34.40
C ALA A 114 -15.57 7.89 33.85
N ASP A 115 -14.68 8.38 34.73
CA ASP A 115 -13.36 8.89 34.33
C ASP A 115 -12.54 7.88 33.51
N GLU A 116 -12.54 6.62 33.95
CA GLU A 116 -11.80 5.53 33.31
C GLU A 116 -12.39 5.15 31.94
N GLU A 117 -13.72 5.16 31.82
CA GLU A 117 -14.41 4.88 30.56
C GLU A 117 -14.15 5.97 29.53
N ARG A 118 -14.22 7.24 29.96
CA ARG A 118 -13.83 8.39 29.12
C ARG A 118 -12.37 8.27 28.68
N LEU A 119 -11.44 8.00 29.59
CA LEU A 119 -10.04 7.79 29.24
C LEU A 119 -9.86 6.63 28.25
N GLY A 120 -10.64 5.56 28.39
CA GLY A 120 -10.71 4.44 27.44
C GLY A 120 -10.99 4.88 26.00
N HIS A 121 -11.92 5.81 25.78
CA HIS A 121 -12.18 6.36 24.45
C HIS A 121 -10.97 7.09 23.86
N PHE A 122 -10.23 7.84 24.67
CA PHE A 122 -8.99 8.51 24.24
C PHE A 122 -7.90 7.50 23.89
N ARG A 123 -7.76 6.41 24.65
CA ARG A 123 -6.81 5.32 24.33
C ARG A 123 -7.13 4.68 22.99
N VAL A 124 -8.40 4.37 22.71
CA VAL A 124 -8.85 3.82 21.43
C VAL A 124 -8.51 4.78 20.28
N ALA A 125 -8.79 6.08 20.43
CA ALA A 125 -8.46 7.07 19.42
C ALA A 125 -6.94 7.19 19.20
N ARG A 126 -6.15 7.27 20.28
CA ARG A 126 -4.67 7.29 20.26
C ARG A 126 -4.13 6.09 19.48
N ASP A 127 -4.56 4.89 19.83
CA ASP A 127 -4.03 3.65 19.25
C ASP A 127 -4.40 3.54 17.76
N ARG A 128 -5.63 3.91 17.38
CA ARG A 128 -6.02 4.01 15.95
C ARG A 128 -5.19 5.04 15.17
N ILE A 129 -4.79 6.15 15.79
CA ILE A 129 -3.90 7.14 15.16
C ILE A 129 -2.50 6.55 14.99
N ARG A 130 -1.97 5.88 16.02
CA ARG A 130 -0.66 5.23 15.98
C ARG A 130 -0.58 4.19 14.86
N ASP A 131 -1.59 3.35 14.72
CA ASP A 131 -1.61 2.30 13.70
C ASP A 131 -1.64 2.89 12.28
N ARG A 132 -2.38 3.99 12.06
CA ARG A 132 -2.38 4.71 10.77
C ARG A 132 -1.06 5.43 10.50
N LEU A 133 -0.42 5.97 11.53
CA LEU A 133 0.92 6.58 11.40
C LEU A 133 1.98 5.55 11.04
N ALA A 134 1.91 4.34 11.59
CA ALA A 134 2.82 3.25 11.22
C ALA A 134 2.74 2.93 9.72
N ILE A 135 1.52 2.89 9.16
CA ILE A 135 1.31 2.71 7.72
C ILE A 135 1.84 3.93 6.94
N LEU A 136 1.52 5.15 7.37
CA LEU A 136 1.99 6.36 6.70
C LEU A 136 3.53 6.44 6.66
N ALA A 137 4.19 6.06 7.76
CA ALA A 137 5.64 6.01 7.84
C ALA A 137 6.23 4.94 6.89
N ALA A 138 5.62 3.76 6.83
CA ALA A 138 6.04 2.71 5.90
C ALA A 138 5.85 3.09 4.41
N LEU A 139 4.93 4.02 4.11
CA LEU A 139 4.67 4.53 2.77
C LEU A 139 5.51 5.78 2.41
N ARG A 140 6.26 6.32 3.37
CA ARG A 140 7.18 7.45 3.13
C ARG A 140 8.47 6.93 2.52
N ASP A 141 9.00 7.65 1.54
CA ASP A 141 10.29 7.37 0.90
C ASP A 141 10.46 5.95 0.35
N VAL A 142 9.35 5.33 -0.10
CA VAL A 142 9.39 4.02 -0.76
C VAL A 142 10.31 4.10 -1.99
N PRO A 143 11.27 3.16 -2.14
CA PRO A 143 12.17 3.15 -3.30
C PRO A 143 11.43 2.97 -4.62
N ASP A 144 12.03 3.45 -5.71
CA ASP A 144 11.48 3.24 -7.05
C ASP A 144 11.36 1.73 -7.36
N GLY A 145 10.16 1.33 -7.79
CA GLY A 145 9.83 -0.04 -8.17
C GLY A 145 10.10 -0.37 -9.65
N PRO A 146 9.63 -1.53 -10.14
CA PRO A 146 9.53 -1.79 -11.57
C PRO A 146 8.53 -0.81 -12.25
N ASP A 147 8.58 -0.74 -13.58
CA ASP A 147 7.63 0.03 -14.40
C ASP A 147 6.57 -0.91 -15.01
N PRO A 148 5.45 -1.17 -14.32
CA PRO A 148 4.48 -2.18 -14.73
C PRO A 148 3.65 -1.73 -15.94
N ARG A 149 3.51 -2.63 -16.91
CA ARG A 149 2.70 -2.44 -18.12
C ARG A 149 1.34 -3.11 -18.06
N GLU A 150 1.26 -4.25 -17.39
CA GLU A 150 0.06 -5.07 -17.24
C GLU A 150 0.10 -5.74 -15.86
N PHE A 151 -1.03 -5.78 -15.16
CA PHE A 151 -1.18 -6.54 -13.93
C PHE A 151 -1.53 -7.98 -14.25
N HIS A 152 -0.92 -8.92 -13.53
CA HIS A 152 -1.16 -10.35 -13.70
C HIS A 152 -1.68 -10.96 -12.41
N ALA A 153 -2.73 -11.76 -12.53
CA ALA A 153 -3.28 -12.50 -11.40
C ALA A 153 -3.67 -13.91 -11.81
N SER A 154 -3.24 -14.88 -11.02
CA SER A 154 -3.53 -16.30 -11.22
C SER A 154 -4.27 -16.86 -10.01
N VAL A 155 -5.48 -17.36 -10.22
CA VAL A 155 -6.31 -17.95 -9.16
C VAL A 155 -6.67 -19.40 -9.46
N ARG A 156 -6.74 -20.21 -8.41
CA ARG A 156 -7.24 -21.58 -8.48
C ARG A 156 -8.74 -21.64 -8.20
N VAL A 157 -9.41 -22.52 -8.94
CA VAL A 157 -10.84 -22.76 -8.81
C VAL A 157 -11.14 -24.26 -8.77
N PRO A 158 -12.18 -24.67 -8.03
CA PRO A 158 -12.61 -26.08 -8.00
C PRO A 158 -13.32 -26.51 -9.29
N ASP A 159 -13.88 -25.56 -10.05
CA ASP A 159 -14.62 -25.80 -11.30
C ASP A 159 -14.17 -24.80 -12.37
N LEU A 160 -13.22 -25.22 -13.22
CA LEU A 160 -12.65 -24.38 -14.27
C LEU A 160 -13.68 -23.96 -15.32
N PRO A 161 -14.54 -24.84 -15.87
CA PRO A 161 -15.60 -24.44 -16.79
C PRO A 161 -16.57 -23.38 -16.21
N ALA A 162 -17.03 -23.56 -14.97
CA ALA A 162 -17.94 -22.60 -14.33
C ALA A 162 -17.26 -21.24 -14.13
N ALA A 163 -16.01 -21.25 -13.66
CA ALA A 163 -15.23 -20.03 -13.48
C ALA A 163 -14.94 -19.33 -14.82
N ALA A 164 -14.57 -20.07 -15.86
CA ALA A 164 -14.31 -19.51 -17.19
C ALA A 164 -15.54 -18.75 -17.73
N ARG A 165 -16.73 -19.33 -17.56
CA ARG A 165 -18.00 -18.68 -17.92
C ARG A 165 -18.23 -17.40 -17.08
N PHE A 166 -18.04 -17.48 -15.77
CA PHE A 166 -18.22 -16.34 -14.87
C PHE A 166 -17.28 -15.18 -15.23
N TYR A 167 -15.99 -15.46 -15.41
CA TYR A 167 -14.99 -14.43 -15.71
C TYR A 167 -15.10 -13.88 -17.13
N THR A 168 -15.58 -14.65 -18.11
CA THR A 168 -15.96 -14.12 -19.43
C THR A 168 -17.04 -13.04 -19.30
N TRP A 169 -18.07 -13.30 -18.49
CA TRP A 169 -19.13 -12.33 -18.21
C TRP A 169 -18.63 -11.12 -17.43
N LEU A 170 -17.86 -11.35 -16.35
CA LEU A 170 -17.38 -10.29 -15.47
C LEU A 170 -16.40 -9.34 -16.18
N LEU A 171 -15.47 -9.89 -16.95
CA LEU A 171 -14.43 -9.12 -17.63
C LEU A 171 -14.91 -8.53 -18.96
N GLY A 172 -16.02 -9.03 -19.50
CA GLY A 172 -16.54 -8.60 -20.80
C GLY A 172 -15.62 -8.95 -21.98
N VAL A 173 -14.70 -9.91 -21.81
CA VAL A 173 -13.76 -10.36 -22.83
C VAL A 173 -13.82 -11.87 -23.00
N ALA A 174 -13.68 -12.33 -24.24
CA ALA A 174 -13.51 -13.76 -24.51
C ALA A 174 -12.16 -14.24 -23.97
N PRO A 175 -12.05 -15.52 -23.53
CA PRO A 175 -10.76 -16.10 -23.21
C PRO A 175 -9.78 -15.98 -24.37
N LYS A 176 -8.55 -15.54 -24.08
CA LYS A 176 -7.45 -15.50 -25.04
C LYS A 176 -6.96 -16.91 -25.37
N GLU A 177 -6.82 -17.74 -24.36
CA GLU A 177 -6.27 -19.09 -24.46
C GLU A 177 -6.87 -19.97 -23.35
N TRP A 178 -7.03 -21.26 -23.61
CA TRP A 178 -7.44 -22.22 -22.60
C TRP A 178 -6.95 -23.64 -22.87
N THR A 179 -6.87 -24.42 -21.81
CA THR A 179 -6.64 -25.86 -21.81
C THR A 179 -7.58 -26.53 -20.79
N HIS A 180 -7.43 -27.84 -20.57
CA HIS A 180 -8.11 -28.54 -19.48
C HIS A 180 -7.58 -28.14 -18.08
N ARG A 181 -6.51 -27.32 -18.01
CA ARG A 181 -5.84 -26.92 -16.77
C ARG A 181 -6.00 -25.44 -16.45
N TYR A 182 -6.19 -24.59 -17.46
CA TYR A 182 -6.29 -23.15 -17.26
C TYR A 182 -7.12 -22.46 -18.32
N VAL A 183 -7.58 -21.24 -17.99
CA VAL A 183 -8.18 -20.28 -18.92
C VAL A 183 -7.55 -18.91 -18.66
N THR A 184 -7.06 -18.27 -19.72
CA THR A 184 -6.39 -16.97 -19.67
C THR A 184 -7.25 -15.90 -20.33
N PHE A 185 -7.38 -14.77 -19.67
CA PHE A 185 -8.06 -13.57 -20.14
C PHE A 185 -7.07 -12.43 -20.24
N VAL A 186 -7.13 -11.65 -21.32
CA VAL A 186 -6.35 -10.40 -21.45
C VAL A 186 -7.33 -9.28 -21.72
N SER A 187 -7.33 -8.28 -20.83
CA SER A 187 -8.17 -7.09 -20.93
C SER A 187 -7.29 -5.86 -21.06
N GLU A 188 -7.24 -5.29 -22.25
CA GLU A 188 -6.52 -4.05 -22.52
C GLU A 188 -7.12 -2.88 -21.71
N ALA A 189 -8.44 -2.81 -21.62
CA ALA A 189 -9.15 -1.77 -20.87
C ALA A 189 -8.80 -1.79 -19.38
N LEU A 190 -8.58 -2.98 -18.81
CA LEU A 190 -8.17 -3.13 -17.41
C LEU A 190 -6.65 -3.19 -17.22
N ARG A 191 -5.89 -3.31 -18.32
CA ARG A 191 -4.46 -3.64 -18.35
C ARG A 191 -4.16 -4.87 -17.48
N THR A 192 -4.93 -5.94 -17.68
CA THR A 192 -4.89 -7.15 -16.86
C THR A 192 -4.76 -8.42 -17.69
N ASN A 193 -3.83 -9.28 -17.29
CA ASN A 193 -3.76 -10.69 -17.64
C ASN A 193 -4.27 -11.52 -16.45
N PHE A 194 -5.40 -12.21 -16.64
CA PHE A 194 -6.05 -12.96 -15.58
C PHE A 194 -6.12 -14.43 -15.95
N VAL A 195 -5.58 -15.29 -15.09
CA VAL A 195 -5.51 -16.73 -15.31
C VAL A 195 -6.32 -17.45 -14.24
N VAL A 196 -7.19 -18.34 -14.70
CA VAL A 196 -7.97 -19.23 -13.86
C VAL A 196 -7.42 -20.64 -14.05
N LEU A 197 -7.14 -21.34 -12.96
CA LEU A 197 -6.42 -22.61 -12.94
C LEU A 197 -7.26 -23.68 -12.22
N VAL A 198 -7.18 -24.93 -12.66
CA VAL A 198 -7.73 -26.06 -11.87
C VAL A 198 -6.99 -26.23 -10.55
N ASP A 199 -7.66 -26.81 -9.55
CA ASP A 199 -6.94 -27.34 -8.40
C ASP A 199 -6.12 -28.57 -8.80
N ASP A 200 -4.85 -28.54 -8.46
CA ASP A 200 -3.87 -29.56 -8.79
C ASP A 200 -3.20 -30.17 -7.55
N GLY A 201 -3.74 -29.86 -6.36
CA GLY A 201 -3.21 -30.36 -5.09
C GLY A 201 -1.88 -29.71 -4.68
N MET A 202 -1.39 -28.70 -5.40
CA MET A 202 -0.22 -27.93 -4.96
C MET A 202 -0.54 -27.11 -3.71
N ALA A 203 0.45 -26.91 -2.84
CA ALA A 203 0.29 -26.03 -1.68
C ALA A 203 -0.01 -24.59 -2.13
N LEU A 204 -1.06 -24.00 -1.56
CA LEU A 204 -1.55 -22.65 -1.84
C LEU A 204 -0.90 -21.66 -0.86
N HIS A 205 -0.72 -20.39 -1.26
CA HIS A 205 -0.27 -19.35 -0.33
C HIS A 205 -1.42 -18.84 0.55
N GLN A 206 -2.60 -18.64 -0.05
CA GLN A 206 -3.88 -18.44 0.64
C GLN A 206 -4.96 -19.08 -0.24
N ASP A 207 -5.93 -19.78 0.36
CA ASP A 207 -6.97 -20.72 -0.16
C ASP A 207 -7.34 -20.74 -1.66
N THR A 208 -7.12 -19.67 -2.41
CA THR A 208 -7.37 -19.58 -3.87
C THR A 208 -6.29 -18.86 -4.69
N LEU A 209 -5.44 -18.01 -4.09
CA LEU A 209 -4.46 -17.21 -4.83
C LEU A 209 -3.21 -18.04 -5.16
N TYR A 210 -2.99 -18.30 -6.45
CA TYR A 210 -1.82 -19.04 -6.90
C TYR A 210 -0.58 -18.12 -6.94
N HIS A 211 -0.66 -17.01 -7.69
CA HIS A 211 0.34 -15.93 -7.65
C HIS A 211 -0.22 -14.63 -8.24
N LEU A 212 0.49 -13.53 -7.98
CA LEU A 212 0.30 -12.24 -8.65
C LEU A 212 1.52 -11.94 -9.51
N GLY A 213 1.44 -10.93 -10.36
CA GLY A 213 2.58 -10.49 -11.13
C GLY A 213 2.37 -9.21 -11.90
N VAL A 214 3.41 -8.77 -12.61
CA VAL A 214 3.37 -7.65 -13.53
C VAL A 214 4.24 -7.91 -14.76
N ASP A 215 3.76 -7.52 -15.93
CA ASP A 215 4.57 -7.45 -17.16
C ASP A 215 5.37 -6.14 -17.16
N VAL A 216 6.68 -6.20 -17.37
CA VAL A 216 7.59 -5.05 -17.50
C VAL A 216 8.13 -4.86 -18.93
N GLY A 217 7.69 -5.71 -19.86
CA GLY A 217 7.78 -5.54 -21.30
C GLY A 217 9.12 -5.91 -21.95
N THR A 218 10.24 -5.93 -21.22
CA THR A 218 11.56 -6.29 -21.78
C THR A 218 12.39 -7.12 -20.82
N ARG A 219 13.31 -7.93 -21.38
CA ARG A 219 14.35 -8.66 -20.65
C ARG A 219 15.14 -7.76 -19.70
N ASP A 220 15.59 -6.60 -20.19
CA ASP A 220 16.39 -5.65 -19.40
C ASP A 220 15.59 -5.08 -18.24
N ALA A 221 14.29 -4.85 -18.40
CA ALA A 221 13.43 -4.39 -17.33
C ALA A 221 13.27 -5.45 -16.21
N VAL A 222 13.24 -6.75 -16.55
CA VAL A 222 13.25 -7.85 -15.57
C VAL A 222 14.57 -7.88 -14.80
N VAL A 223 15.72 -7.74 -15.49
CA VAL A 223 17.05 -7.64 -14.86
C VAL A 223 17.15 -6.42 -13.94
N ALA A 224 16.68 -5.26 -14.41
CA ALA A 224 16.65 -4.04 -13.60
C ALA A 224 15.74 -4.19 -12.37
N ALA A 225 14.59 -4.86 -12.51
CA ALA A 225 13.71 -5.16 -11.38
C ALA A 225 14.38 -6.09 -10.36
N HIS A 226 15.18 -7.05 -10.81
CA HIS A 226 15.97 -7.92 -9.92
C HIS A 226 16.95 -7.09 -9.08
N HIS A 227 17.76 -6.24 -9.70
CA HIS A 227 18.72 -5.41 -8.98
C HIS A 227 18.03 -4.42 -8.02
N ARG A 228 16.89 -3.84 -8.42
CA ARG A 228 16.07 -3.01 -7.53
C ARG A 228 15.53 -3.81 -6.34
N ALA A 229 15.06 -5.04 -6.55
CA ALA A 229 14.59 -5.90 -5.48
C ALA A 229 15.71 -6.23 -4.49
N VAL A 230 16.90 -6.58 -4.97
CA VAL A 230 18.08 -6.80 -4.11
C VAL A 230 18.43 -5.54 -3.32
N ALA A 231 18.52 -4.38 -3.99
CA ALA A 231 18.88 -3.11 -3.34
C ALA A 231 17.86 -2.68 -2.27
N ALA A 232 16.58 -2.96 -2.48
CA ALA A 232 15.51 -2.67 -1.53
C ALA A 232 15.32 -3.77 -0.46
N GLY A 233 16.08 -4.87 -0.51
CA GLY A 233 15.99 -5.97 0.45
C GLY A 233 14.74 -6.85 0.30
N TRP A 234 14.09 -6.84 -0.86
CA TRP A 234 12.90 -7.66 -1.11
C TRP A 234 13.29 -9.14 -1.33
N PRO A 235 12.56 -10.11 -0.72
CA PRO A 235 12.90 -11.53 -0.83
C PRO A 235 12.77 -12.06 -2.25
N ILE A 236 13.87 -12.59 -2.80
CA ILE A 236 13.88 -13.25 -4.11
C ILE A 236 13.58 -14.73 -3.93
N HIS A 237 12.48 -15.20 -4.53
CA HIS A 237 12.14 -16.62 -4.58
C HIS A 237 12.90 -17.36 -5.68
N LYS A 238 12.97 -16.77 -6.88
CA LYS A 238 13.77 -17.28 -8.00
C LYS A 238 14.42 -16.09 -8.71
N PRO A 239 15.74 -16.11 -8.95
CA PRO A 239 16.43 -15.00 -9.58
C PRO A 239 15.98 -14.83 -11.04
N ALA A 240 16.30 -13.66 -11.61
CA ALA A 240 15.93 -13.33 -12.98
C ALA A 240 16.50 -14.36 -13.95
N ARG A 241 15.64 -14.99 -14.75
CA ARG A 241 16.00 -16.03 -15.71
C ARG A 241 15.02 -16.07 -16.88
N THR A 242 15.45 -16.60 -18.00
CA THR A 242 14.56 -16.99 -19.10
C THR A 242 14.12 -18.43 -18.87
N THR A 243 12.82 -18.68 -18.87
CA THR A 243 12.22 -20.01 -18.84
C THR A 243 11.73 -20.41 -20.23
N TRP A 244 11.90 -21.69 -20.58
CA TRP A 244 11.58 -22.21 -21.91
C TRP A 244 10.50 -23.30 -21.89
N ARG A 245 10.28 -23.93 -20.73
CA ARG A 245 9.21 -24.91 -20.55
C ARG A 245 7.91 -24.23 -20.17
N GLY A 246 6.80 -24.65 -20.77
CA GLY A 246 5.50 -24.01 -20.59
C GLY A 246 5.37 -22.78 -21.47
N THR A 247 4.91 -21.66 -20.91
CA THR A 247 4.91 -20.36 -21.60
C THR A 247 6.30 -19.72 -21.44
N PRO A 248 7.11 -19.57 -22.50
CA PRO A 248 8.44 -19.00 -22.36
C PRO A 248 8.38 -17.52 -21.97
N LEU A 249 9.14 -17.14 -20.94
CA LEU A 249 9.18 -15.79 -20.38
C LEU A 249 10.59 -15.43 -19.89
N HIS A 250 10.92 -14.14 -19.89
CA HIS A 250 11.90 -13.61 -18.95
C HIS A 250 11.17 -13.36 -17.65
N GLU A 251 11.64 -13.93 -16.54
CA GLU A 251 10.90 -13.91 -15.28
C GLU A 251 11.81 -13.72 -14.07
N LEU A 252 11.28 -13.05 -13.06
CA LEU A 252 11.81 -12.88 -11.71
C LEU A 252 10.68 -13.23 -10.75
N TRP A 253 10.95 -14.05 -9.73
CA TRP A 253 9.96 -14.36 -8.70
C TRP A 253 10.39 -13.80 -7.36
N LEU A 254 9.51 -13.00 -6.75
CA LEU A 254 9.66 -12.47 -5.40
C LEU A 254 8.67 -13.15 -4.44
N ARG A 255 8.89 -12.96 -3.13
CA ARG A 255 7.86 -13.17 -2.11
C ARG A 255 7.46 -11.83 -1.52
N ASP A 256 6.15 -11.56 -1.44
CA ASP A 256 5.65 -10.44 -0.66
C ASP A 256 5.77 -10.72 0.86
N PRO A 257 5.53 -9.73 1.73
CA PRO A 257 5.56 -9.93 3.18
C PRO A 257 4.58 -10.97 3.73
N GLY A 258 3.51 -11.30 2.97
CA GLY A 258 2.56 -12.36 3.30
C GLY A 258 2.97 -13.74 2.78
N GLY A 259 4.09 -13.83 2.06
CA GLY A 259 4.61 -15.05 1.46
C GLY A 259 4.10 -15.35 0.05
N ASN A 260 3.18 -14.54 -0.49
CA ASN A 260 2.63 -14.72 -1.84
C ASN A 260 3.74 -14.63 -2.89
N LEU A 261 3.64 -15.48 -3.91
CA LEU A 261 4.54 -15.42 -5.06
C LEU A 261 4.15 -14.25 -5.95
N ILE A 262 5.15 -13.44 -6.31
CA ILE A 262 5.02 -12.30 -7.21
C ILE A 262 5.93 -12.51 -8.41
N GLU A 263 5.34 -12.64 -9.60
CA GLU A 263 6.04 -12.80 -10.87
C GLU A 263 6.24 -11.44 -11.55
N ILE A 264 7.49 -11.02 -11.76
CA ILE A 264 7.82 -9.90 -12.64
C ILE A 264 8.35 -10.50 -13.93
N TYR A 265 7.66 -10.27 -15.05
CA TYR A 265 8.00 -10.94 -16.29
C TYR A 265 8.03 -10.01 -17.50
N ALA A 266 8.62 -10.52 -18.58
CA ALA A 266 8.49 -9.96 -19.92
C ALA A 266 8.33 -11.11 -20.92
N ARG A 267 7.45 -10.92 -21.90
CA ARG A 267 7.28 -11.87 -23.01
C ARG A 267 8.51 -11.81 -23.91
N LEU A 268 8.98 -12.97 -24.37
CA LEU A 268 10.06 -13.03 -25.36
C LEU A 268 9.60 -12.39 -26.68
N THR A 269 10.54 -11.78 -27.38
CA THR A 269 10.42 -11.46 -28.81
C THR A 269 10.55 -12.71 -29.66
N ASP A 270 10.21 -12.62 -30.96
CA ASP A 270 10.41 -13.74 -31.89
C ASP A 270 11.90 -14.08 -32.08
N ALA A 271 12.77 -13.06 -32.04
CA ALA A 271 14.21 -13.24 -32.10
C ALA A 271 14.74 -14.01 -30.88
N GLU A 272 14.33 -13.61 -29.67
CA GLU A 272 14.72 -14.31 -28.44
C GLU A 272 14.16 -15.74 -28.41
N ARG A 273 12.92 -15.96 -28.90
CA ARG A 273 12.36 -17.32 -29.02
C ARG A 273 13.20 -18.23 -29.93
N ALA A 274 13.80 -17.69 -30.97
CA ALA A 274 14.66 -18.45 -31.88
C ALA A 274 15.98 -18.91 -31.23
N GLU A 275 16.37 -18.30 -30.10
CA GLU A 275 17.57 -18.66 -29.32
C GLU A 275 17.31 -19.75 -28.27
N MET A 276 16.14 -20.41 -28.30
CA MET A 276 15.78 -21.46 -27.33
C MET A 276 16.83 -22.58 -27.29
N PRO A 277 17.41 -22.90 -26.12
CA PRO A 277 18.38 -23.97 -25.99
C PRO A 277 17.71 -25.34 -26.16
N ALA A 278 18.46 -26.31 -26.68
CA ALA A 278 17.93 -27.63 -27.00
C ALA A 278 17.42 -28.41 -25.78
N ASP A 279 18.01 -28.18 -24.60
CA ASP A 279 17.61 -28.80 -23.33
C ASP A 279 16.43 -28.09 -22.64
N GLN A 280 16.09 -26.89 -23.12
CA GLN A 280 15.08 -25.99 -22.55
C GLN A 280 15.33 -25.67 -21.07
N GLU A 281 16.57 -25.79 -20.60
CA GLU A 281 16.91 -25.45 -19.23
C GLU A 281 16.89 -23.93 -19.03
N PRO A 282 16.48 -23.43 -17.85
CA PRO A 282 16.42 -21.99 -17.60
C PRO A 282 17.79 -21.32 -17.76
N VAL A 283 17.80 -20.15 -18.40
CA VAL A 283 19.01 -19.33 -18.58
C VAL A 283 18.96 -18.15 -17.63
N PHE A 284 19.84 -18.12 -16.62
CA PHE A 284 19.89 -17.01 -15.66
C PHE A 284 20.36 -15.71 -16.33
N LEU A 285 19.66 -14.62 -16.02
CA LEU A 285 19.90 -13.29 -16.60
C LEU A 285 20.80 -12.41 -15.72
N VAL A 286 21.08 -12.87 -14.51
CA VAL A 286 21.92 -12.23 -13.51
C VAL A 286 22.96 -13.23 -13.01
N GLY A 287 24.09 -12.72 -12.52
CA GLY A 287 25.12 -13.55 -11.90
C GLY A 287 24.62 -14.28 -10.65
N PRO A 288 25.38 -15.31 -10.20
CA PRO A 288 25.10 -16.00 -8.94
C PRO A 288 25.24 -15.09 -7.72
#